data_AF-A0A6P0HLB6-F1
#
_entry.id   AF-A0A6P0HLB6-F1
#
_cell.length_a   1.000
_cell.length_b   1.000
_cell.length_c   1.000
_cell.angle_alpha   90.00
_cell.angle_beta   90.00
_cell.angle_gamma   90.00
#
_symmetry.space_group_name_H-M   'P 1'
#
loop_
_entity.id
_entity.type
_entity.pdbx_description
1 polymer ?
#
loop_
_entity_poly.entity_id
_entity_poly.type
_entity_poly.pdbx_seq_one_letter_code
_entity_poly.pdbx_strand_id
1 'polypeptide(L)' 'MGTGLIGTLVSLVVGGTVAAVSVVGVVSSQTSAPSTSPGDSQAPAASVIDYGSN' A
#
# COMPACT_ATOMS: atom_id res chain seq x y z
N MET A 1 3.88 34.70 -26.73
CA MET A 1 4.25 34.54 -25.31
C MET A 1 3.18 33.86 -24.45
N GLY A 2 1.92 33.71 -24.88
CA GLY A 2 0.85 33.13 -24.04
C GLY A 2 0.83 31.60 -23.91
N THR A 3 1.34 30.85 -24.89
CA THR A 3 1.27 29.36 -24.88
C THR A 3 2.30 28.71 -23.95
N GLY A 4 3.46 29.34 -23.76
CA GLY A 4 4.52 28.82 -22.88
C GLY A 4 4.15 28.85 -21.40
N LEU A 5 3.48 29.92 -20.94
CA LEU A 5 3.06 30.06 -19.55
C LEU A 5 2.02 29.00 -19.18
N ILE A 6 1.07 28.74 -20.07
CA ILE A 6 0.04 27.71 -19.89
C ILE A 6 0.70 26.32 -19.83
N GLY A 7 1.66 26.03 -20.72
CA GLY A 7 2.40 24.77 -20.68
C GLY A 7 3.15 24.54 -19.37
N THR A 8 3.79 25.58 -18.82
CA THR A 8 4.48 25.51 -17.52
C THR A 8 3.49 25.24 -16.38
N LEU A 9 2.34 25.91 -16.36
CA LEU A 9 1.32 25.70 -15.33
C LEU A 9 0.71 24.29 -15.40
N VAL A 10 0.44 23.78 -16.60
CA VAL A 10 -0.06 22.41 -16.79
C VAL A 10 0.97 21.38 -16.31
N SER A 11 2.24 21.56 -16.67
CA SER A 11 3.33 20.69 -16.21
C SER A 11 3.46 20.68 -14.68
N LEU A 12 3.35 21.86 -14.05
CA LEU A 12 3.37 22.00 -12.59
C LEU A 12 2.23 21.22 -11.93
N VAL A 13 1.00 21.37 -12.43
CA VAL A 13 -0.16 20.68 -11.88
C VAL A 13 -0.02 19.18 -12.06
N VAL A 14 0.31 18.70 -13.27
CA VAL A 14 0.47 17.27 -13.54
C VAL A 14 1.59 16.66 -12.68
N GLY A 15 2.77 17.27 -12.65
CA GLY A 15 3.88 16.82 -11.81
C GLY A 15 3.53 16.81 -10.32
N GLY A 16 2.84 17.86 -9.85
CA GLY A 16 2.35 17.95 -8.47
C GLY A 16 1.36 16.85 -8.10
N THR A 17 0.42 16.53 -8.99
CA THR A 17 -0.54 15.43 -8.76
C THR A 17 0.13 14.06 -8.67
N VAL A 18 1.08 13.77 -9.57
CA VAL A 18 1.83 12.50 -9.56
C VAL A 18 2.63 12.35 -8.26
N ALA A 19 3.30 13.43 -7.82
CA ALA A 19 4.04 13.44 -6.58
C ALA A 19 3.13 13.18 -5.36
N ALA A 20 1.98 13.86 -5.29
CA ALA A 20 1.03 13.69 -4.19
C ALA A 20 0.47 12.26 -4.10
N VAL A 21 0.02 11.68 -5.23
CA VAL A 21 -0.50 10.31 -5.28
C VAL A 21 0.59 9.30 -4.90
N SER A 22 1.84 9.53 -5.32
CA SER A 22 2.95 8.65 -4.96
C SER A 22 3.21 8.64 -3.46
N VAL A 23 3.23 9.81 -2.81
CA VAL A 23 3.42 9.92 -1.36
C VAL A 23 2.27 9.24 -0.60
N VAL A 24 1.02 9.51 -0.98
CA VAL A 24 -0.16 8.86 -0.37
C VAL A 24 -0.12 7.36 -0.58
N GLY A 25 0.28 6.90 -1.77
CA GLY A 25 0.44 5.48 -2.08
C GLY A 25 1.46 4.79 -1.18
N VAL A 26 2.63 5.39 -0.95
CA VAL A 26 3.66 4.84 -0.06
C VAL A 26 3.16 4.82 1.38
N VAL A 27 2.60 5.93 1.87
CA VAL A 27 2.08 6.00 3.25
C VAL A 27 0.95 4.99 3.46
N SER A 28 0.02 4.87 2.52
CA SER A 28 -1.05 3.88 2.57
C SER A 28 -0.48 2.47 2.54
N SER A 29 0.49 2.18 1.67
CA SER A 29 1.11 0.85 1.59
C SER A 29 1.83 0.43 2.88
N GLN A 30 2.29 1.40 3.68
CA GLN A 30 2.95 1.16 4.97
C GLN A 30 2.00 1.19 6.17
N THR A 31 0.81 1.79 6.03
CA THR A 31 -0.14 2.00 7.14
C THR A 31 -1.38 1.11 7.02
N SER A 32 -1.65 0.56 5.84
CA SER A 32 -2.73 -0.40 5.65
C SER A 32 -2.40 -1.69 6.40
N ALA A 33 -3.34 -2.12 7.26
CA ALA A 33 -3.28 -3.43 7.88
C ALA A 33 -3.14 -4.50 6.78
N PRO A 34 -2.25 -5.50 6.94
CA PRO A 34 -2.13 -6.60 5.99
C PRO A 34 -3.49 -7.21 5.68
N SER A 35 -3.82 -7.41 4.40
CA SER A 35 -5.07 -8.05 3.98
C SER A 35 -5.20 -9.51 4.44
N THR A 36 -4.10 -10.08 4.94
CA THR A 36 -4.03 -11.39 5.56
C THR A 36 -3.29 -11.21 6.87
N SER A 37 -3.92 -11.56 7.99
CA SER A 37 -3.23 -11.59 9.28
C SER A 37 -2.03 -12.53 9.15
N PRO A 38 -0.80 -12.12 9.52
CA PRO A 38 0.33 -13.05 9.66
C PRO A 38 0.03 -14.19 10.64
N GLY A 39 -1.04 -14.07 11.43
CA GLY A 39 -1.59 -15.09 12.32
C GLY A 39 -3.02 -15.51 11.99
N ASP A 40 -3.45 -15.54 10.71
CA ASP A 40 -4.62 -16.35 10.31
C ASP A 40 -4.24 -17.84 10.36
N SER A 41 -4.04 -18.31 11.59
CA SER A 41 -3.97 -19.71 11.99
C SER A 41 -5.36 -20.35 11.85
N GLN A 42 -5.93 -20.32 10.64
CA GLN A 42 -7.04 -21.17 10.24
C GLN A 42 -6.57 -22.60 9.93
N ALA A 43 -5.27 -22.87 9.99
CA ALA A 43 -4.78 -24.18 10.38
C ALA A 43 -4.77 -24.20 11.92
N PRO A 44 -5.69 -24.92 12.58
CA PRO A 44 -5.58 -25.14 14.01
C PRO A 44 -4.16 -25.65 14.29
N ALA A 45 -3.42 -25.00 15.18
CA ALA A 45 -2.18 -25.56 15.73
C ALA A 45 -2.42 -26.94 16.41
N ALA A 46 -3.68 -27.40 16.49
CA ALA A 46 -4.07 -28.75 16.85
C ALA A 46 -3.83 -29.81 15.76
N SER A 47 -3.55 -29.46 14.49
CA SER A 47 -3.30 -30.45 13.43
C SER A 47 -1.83 -30.80 13.21
N VAL A 48 -0.90 -30.12 13.89
CA VAL A 48 0.56 -30.33 13.75
C VAL A 48 1.19 -30.90 15.03
N ILE A 49 0.46 -30.93 16.14
CA ILE A 49 0.97 -31.42 17.42
C ILE A 49 0.03 -32.48 17.99
N ASP A 50 0.25 -33.72 17.54
CA ASP A 50 -0.18 -34.93 18.24
C ASP A 50 0.82 -35.20 19.39
N TYR A 51 0.71 -34.44 20.48
CA TYR A 51 1.44 -34.75 21.72
C TYR A 51 0.65 -35.81 22.49
N GLY A 52 0.96 -37.07 22.19
CA GLY A 52 0.78 -38.18 23.12
C GLY A 52 -0.60 -38.84 23.07
N SER A 53 -0.81 -39.66 22.05
CA SER A 53 -1.60 -40.87 22.23
C SER A 53 -0.87 -41.78 23.22
N ASN A 54 -1.36 -41.87 24.47
CA ASN A 54 -1.14 -43.06 25.31
C ASN A 54 -2.08 -44.17 24.86
#